data_AF-A0AAU7N7M9-F1
#
_entry.id   AF-A0AAU7N7M9-F1
#
_cell.length_a   1.000
_cell.length_b   1.000
_cell.length_c   1.000
_cell.angle_alpha   90.00
_cell.angle_beta   90.00
_cell.angle_gamma   90.00
#
_symmetry.space_group_name_H-M   'P 1'
#
loop_
_entity.id
_entity.type
_entity.pdbx_description
1 polymer ?
#
loop_
_entity_poly.entity_id
_entity_poly.type
_entity_poly.pdbx_seq_one_letter_code
_entity_poly.pdbx_strand_id
1 'polypeptide(L)'
;MTVQQSKRRPLSRYLKDFKHSQTHCAHCNKLLDRITLVRRGEIVNKIAISRLDTLMDEAAWLEEQKEWVALCRFCGDLHCKEQSDFFDIIGFKQFLFEQTEMSHGTVREYVVRLRRLGQHLSVNNISRDLLKTGYLDENLEPWLPATSTNNYRIALRKYAQYKVQMPGSVKQKALAGTTSDIY
;
A
#
# COMPACT_ATOMS: atom_id res chain seq x y z
N MET A 1 -12.04 48.52 -9.82
CA MET A 1 -11.40 47.24 -9.49
C MET A 1 -12.49 46.20 -9.25
N THR A 2 -12.76 45.35 -10.23
CA THR A 2 -13.73 44.25 -10.06
C THR A 2 -13.03 43.12 -9.34
N VAL A 3 -13.39 42.90 -8.08
CA VAL A 3 -12.97 41.71 -7.33
C VAL A 3 -13.55 40.50 -8.06
N GLN A 4 -12.69 39.82 -8.81
CA GLN A 4 -13.05 38.60 -9.53
C GLN A 4 -13.35 37.56 -8.45
N GLN A 5 -14.64 37.36 -8.13
CA GLN A 5 -15.06 36.34 -7.18
C GLN A 5 -14.49 35.01 -7.66
N SER A 6 -13.56 34.47 -6.87
CA SER A 6 -12.97 33.17 -7.11
C SER A 6 -14.11 32.15 -7.10
N LYS A 7 -14.37 31.55 -8.27
CA LYS A 7 -15.44 30.56 -8.44
C LYS A 7 -15.21 29.44 -7.44
N ARG A 8 -16.11 29.32 -6.46
CA ARG A 8 -16.09 28.23 -5.48
C ARG A 8 -16.87 27.06 -6.00
N ARG A 9 -16.32 25.86 -5.85
CA ARG A 9 -17.01 24.60 -6.19
C ARG A 9 -16.77 23.55 -5.09
N PRO A 10 -17.66 22.55 -4.97
CA PRO A 10 -17.49 21.47 -4.02
C PRO A 10 -16.18 20.70 -4.24
N LEU A 11 -15.54 20.24 -3.16
CA LEU A 11 -14.36 19.37 -3.21
C LEU A 11 -14.62 18.11 -4.06
N SER A 12 -15.82 17.54 -3.97
CA SER A 12 -16.23 16.39 -4.79
C SER A 12 -16.07 16.63 -6.31
N ARG A 13 -16.26 17.88 -6.78
CA ARG A 13 -16.06 18.27 -8.18
C ARG A 13 -14.58 18.33 -8.53
N TYR A 14 -13.76 18.98 -7.71
CA TYR A 14 -12.30 19.02 -7.90
C TYR A 14 -11.71 17.61 -7.94
N LEU A 15 -12.14 16.72 -7.05
CA LEU A 15 -11.67 15.33 -7.01
C LEU A 15 -12.06 14.53 -8.25
N LYS A 16 -13.22 14.81 -8.84
CA LYS A 16 -13.64 14.19 -10.11
C LYS A 16 -12.70 14.59 -11.25
N ASP A 17 -12.41 15.89 -11.36
CA ASP A 17 -11.52 16.42 -12.39
C ASP A 17 -10.06 15.94 -12.17
N PHE A 18 -9.57 15.96 -10.92
CA PHE A 18 -8.29 15.36 -10.53
C PHE A 18 -8.21 13.89 -10.91
N LYS A 19 -9.21 13.08 -10.54
CA LYS A 19 -9.24 11.66 -10.90
C LYS A 19 -9.12 11.45 -12.41
N HIS A 20 -9.79 12.25 -13.24
CA HIS A 20 -9.67 12.13 -14.69
C HIS A 20 -8.32 12.58 -15.25
N SER A 21 -7.60 13.46 -14.56
CA SER A 21 -6.26 13.88 -14.98
C SER A 21 -5.18 12.85 -14.65
N GLN A 22 -5.45 11.92 -13.74
CA GLN A 22 -4.48 10.88 -13.35
C GLN A 22 -4.51 9.70 -14.32
N THR A 23 -3.42 9.48 -15.04
CA THR A 23 -3.29 8.38 -16.01
C THR A 23 -2.44 7.22 -15.47
N HIS A 24 -1.53 7.46 -14.54
CA HIS A 24 -0.60 6.47 -14.01
C HIS A 24 -0.68 6.39 -12.48
N CYS A 25 -0.39 5.19 -11.95
CA CYS A 25 -0.30 4.96 -10.52
C CYS A 25 0.87 5.76 -9.94
N ALA A 26 0.60 6.62 -8.97
CA ALA A 26 1.65 7.43 -8.34
C ALA A 26 2.77 6.58 -7.68
N HIS A 27 2.48 5.34 -7.28
CA HIS A 27 3.47 4.46 -6.65
C HIS A 27 4.26 3.60 -7.66
N CYS A 28 3.58 2.95 -8.62
CA CYS A 28 4.22 1.95 -9.48
C CYS A 28 4.30 2.36 -10.94
N ASN A 29 3.86 3.58 -11.26
CA ASN A 29 3.80 4.15 -12.60
C ASN A 29 3.06 3.29 -13.65
N LYS A 30 2.21 2.35 -13.22
CA LYS A 30 1.36 1.57 -14.14
C LYS A 30 0.21 2.44 -14.64
N LEU A 31 -0.09 2.36 -15.94
CA LEU A 31 -1.32 2.91 -16.53
C LEU A 31 -2.59 2.45 -15.76
N LEU A 32 -3.50 3.39 -15.50
CA LEU A 32 -4.70 3.17 -14.68
C LEU A 32 -5.98 3.06 -15.51
N ASP A 33 -6.52 1.85 -15.63
CA ASP A 33 -7.90 1.66 -16.12
C ASP A 33 -8.93 1.98 -15.02
N ARG A 34 -8.55 1.74 -13.76
CA ARG A 34 -9.37 1.97 -12.57
C ARG A 34 -8.55 2.63 -11.48
N ILE A 35 -8.95 3.84 -11.11
CA ILE A 35 -8.24 4.69 -10.15
C ILE A 35 -8.82 4.50 -8.75
N THR A 36 -7.94 4.19 -7.81
CA THR A 36 -8.21 4.21 -6.37
C THR A 36 -7.72 5.54 -5.83
N LEU A 37 -8.64 6.38 -5.34
CA LEU A 37 -8.28 7.62 -4.67
C LEU A 37 -7.97 7.33 -3.22
N VAL A 38 -6.85 7.87 -2.76
CA VAL A 38 -6.35 7.72 -1.41
C VAL A 38 -6.13 9.11 -0.84
N ARG A 39 -6.53 9.32 0.41
CA ARG A 39 -6.22 10.52 1.16
C ARG A 39 -5.54 10.12 2.46
N ARG A 40 -4.35 10.66 2.74
CA ARG A 40 -3.59 10.37 3.99
C ARG A 40 -3.47 8.88 4.33
N GLY A 41 -3.28 8.04 3.31
CA GLY A 41 -3.16 6.59 3.49
C GLY A 41 -4.48 5.83 3.63
N GLU A 42 -5.64 6.47 3.45
CA GLU A 42 -6.95 5.78 3.47
C GLU A 42 -7.61 5.80 2.10
N ILE A 43 -8.21 4.67 1.70
CA ILE A 43 -8.97 4.58 0.45
C ILE A 43 -10.30 5.30 0.60
N VAL A 44 -10.53 6.33 -0.21
CA VAL A 44 -11.79 7.07 -0.23
C VAL A 44 -12.68 6.55 -1.34
N ASN A 45 -13.83 5.97 -0.96
CA ASN A 45 -14.77 5.38 -1.91
C ASN A 45 -15.69 6.43 -2.57
N LYS A 46 -16.44 6.01 -3.60
CA LYS A 46 -17.33 6.90 -4.36
C LYS A 46 -18.39 7.60 -3.49
N ILE A 47 -18.93 6.90 -2.48
CA ILE A 47 -19.97 7.43 -1.60
C ILE A 47 -19.39 8.52 -0.69
N ALA A 48 -18.21 8.27 -0.12
CA ALA A 48 -17.49 9.25 0.68
C ALA A 48 -17.15 10.51 -0.15
N ILE A 49 -16.64 10.34 -1.38
CA ILE A 49 -16.36 11.46 -2.29
C ILE A 49 -17.63 12.27 -2.59
N SER A 50 -18.76 11.61 -2.85
CA SER A 50 -20.02 12.30 -3.15
C SER A 50 -20.59 13.13 -2.00
N ARG A 51 -20.09 12.93 -0.78
CA ARG A 51 -20.50 13.70 0.42
C ARG A 51 -19.54 14.85 0.74
N LEU A 52 -18.46 15.02 -0.01
CA LEU A 52 -17.49 16.11 0.17
C LEU A 52 -17.99 17.40 -0.49
N ASP A 53 -18.97 18.03 0.14
CA ASP A 53 -19.64 19.23 -0.38
C ASP A 53 -19.02 20.56 0.08
N THR A 54 -17.93 20.50 0.86
CA THR A 54 -17.18 21.69 1.27
C THR A 54 -16.78 22.52 0.04
N LEU A 55 -17.21 23.78 0.03
CA LEU A 55 -16.91 24.72 -1.04
C LEU A 55 -15.48 25.25 -0.90
N MET A 56 -14.71 25.13 -1.98
CA MET A 56 -13.31 25.54 -2.03
C MET A 56 -13.09 26.38 -3.29
N ASP A 57 -12.15 27.33 -3.22
CA ASP A 57 -11.60 28.00 -4.40
C ASP A 57 -10.34 27.27 -4.90
N GLU A 58 -9.76 27.74 -6.01
CA GLU A 58 -8.56 27.15 -6.61
C GLU A 58 -7.37 27.11 -5.65
N ALA A 59 -7.16 28.16 -4.85
CA ALA A 59 -6.04 28.22 -3.91
C ALA A 59 -6.18 27.16 -2.80
N ALA A 60 -7.37 27.05 -2.21
CA ALA A 60 -7.64 26.02 -1.21
C ALA A 60 -7.57 24.60 -1.80
N TRP A 61 -7.99 24.42 -3.06
CA TRP A 61 -7.86 23.14 -3.76
C TRP A 61 -6.41 22.73 -3.97
N LEU A 62 -5.52 23.64 -4.41
CA LEU A 62 -4.11 23.31 -4.64
C LEU A 62 -3.41 22.83 -3.36
N GLU A 63 -3.79 23.35 -2.20
CA GLU A 63 -3.29 22.86 -0.92
C GLU A 63 -3.86 21.49 -0.58
N GLU A 64 -5.19 21.33 -0.64
CA GLU A 64 -5.86 20.06 -0.34
C GLU A 64 -5.41 18.93 -1.27
N GLN A 65 -5.16 19.22 -2.56
CA GLN A 65 -4.76 18.24 -3.58
C GLN A 65 -3.51 17.45 -3.18
N LYS A 66 -2.57 18.05 -2.43
CA LYS A 66 -1.33 17.40 -1.98
C LYS A 66 -1.58 16.19 -1.09
N GLU A 67 -2.73 16.15 -0.43
CA GLU A 67 -3.15 15.06 0.46
C GLU A 67 -3.69 13.85 -0.32
N TRP A 68 -3.92 14.01 -1.64
CA TRP A 68 -4.58 13.02 -2.48
C TRP A 68 -3.61 12.33 -3.42
N VAL A 69 -3.75 11.00 -3.52
CA VAL A 69 -2.93 10.16 -4.38
C VAL A 69 -3.83 9.24 -5.21
N ALA A 70 -3.54 9.14 -6.51
CA ALA A 70 -4.15 8.16 -7.39
C ALA A 70 -3.29 6.90 -7.47
N LEU A 71 -3.84 5.79 -6.99
CA LEU A 71 -3.18 4.49 -7.00
C LEU A 71 -3.93 3.50 -7.87
N CYS A 72 -3.20 2.51 -8.39
CA CYS A 72 -3.83 1.30 -8.90
C CYS A 72 -4.42 0.50 -7.73
N ARG A 73 -5.40 -0.37 -8.02
CA ARG A 73 -6.06 -1.20 -7.00
C ARG A 73 -5.06 -1.96 -6.12
N PHE A 74 -3.98 -2.47 -6.72
CA PHE A 74 -2.96 -3.20 -5.97
C PHE A 74 -2.22 -2.32 -4.96
N CYS A 75 -1.72 -1.16 -5.40
CA CYS A 75 -1.01 -0.22 -4.54
C CYS A 75 -1.94 0.34 -3.46
N GLY A 76 -3.21 0.62 -3.79
CA GLY A 76 -4.20 1.02 -2.79
C GLY A 76 -4.40 -0.07 -1.72
N ASP A 77 -4.61 -1.32 -2.13
CA ASP A 77 -4.74 -2.42 -1.17
C ASP A 77 -3.47 -2.61 -0.33
N LEU A 78 -2.29 -2.44 -0.94
CA LEU A 78 -1.00 -2.68 -0.29
C LEU A 78 -0.67 -1.59 0.73
N HIS A 79 -0.78 -0.31 0.37
CA HIS A 79 -0.27 0.81 1.17
C HIS A 79 -1.30 1.47 2.07
N CYS A 80 -2.60 1.26 1.84
CA CYS A 80 -3.65 2.11 2.41
C CYS A 80 -4.63 1.40 3.35
N LYS A 81 -4.28 0.20 3.79
CA LYS A 81 -5.02 -0.53 4.82
C LYS A 81 -4.03 -0.88 5.90
N GLU A 82 -4.46 -0.82 7.15
CA GLU A 82 -3.68 -1.29 8.29
C GLU A 82 -3.07 -2.65 7.95
N GLN A 83 -1.75 -2.68 7.93
CA GLN A 83 -1.01 -3.86 7.55
C GLN A 83 -0.72 -4.64 8.81
N SER A 84 -1.07 -5.93 8.78
CA SER A 84 -0.48 -6.86 9.72
C SER A 84 1.04 -6.80 9.56
N ASP A 85 1.73 -6.53 10.66
CA ASP A 85 3.18 -6.54 10.81
C ASP A 85 3.72 -7.96 11.05
N PHE A 86 2.91 -8.99 10.78
CA PHE A 86 3.31 -10.40 10.88
C PHE A 86 4.39 -10.78 9.86
N PHE A 87 4.37 -10.15 8.67
CA PHE A 87 5.38 -10.34 7.63
C PHE A 87 5.93 -8.99 7.18
N ASP A 88 7.24 -8.91 6.88
CA ASP A 88 7.82 -7.75 6.19
C ASP A 88 7.49 -7.80 4.70
N ILE A 89 6.29 -7.33 4.37
CA ILE A 89 5.76 -7.36 3.01
C ILE A 89 6.54 -6.43 2.07
N ILE A 90 7.04 -5.31 2.57
CA ILE A 90 7.75 -4.32 1.75
C ILE A 90 9.14 -4.85 1.41
N GLY A 91 9.89 -5.32 2.41
CA GLY A 91 11.19 -5.94 2.19
C GLY A 91 11.09 -7.17 1.29
N PHE A 92 10.08 -8.01 1.52
CA PHE A 92 9.84 -9.17 0.65
C PHE A 92 9.51 -8.78 -0.80
N LYS A 93 8.67 -7.77 -1.02
CA LYS A 93 8.38 -7.27 -2.37
C LYS A 93 9.64 -6.79 -3.08
N GLN A 94 10.49 -6.04 -2.39
CA GLN A 94 11.74 -5.53 -2.93
C GLN A 94 12.69 -6.67 -3.29
N PHE A 95 12.86 -7.64 -2.39
CA PHE A 95 13.60 -8.87 -2.65
C PHE A 95 13.11 -9.60 -3.90
N LEU A 96 11.79 -9.76 -4.07
CA LEU A 96 11.25 -10.45 -5.24
C LEU A 96 11.55 -9.69 -6.55
N PHE A 97 11.55 -8.36 -6.55
CA PHE A 97 11.87 -7.58 -7.75
C PHE A 97 13.37 -7.56 -8.06
N GLU A 98 14.21 -7.48 -7.04
CA GLU A 98 15.65 -7.25 -7.23
C GLU A 98 16.46 -8.55 -7.33
N GLN A 99 16.03 -9.60 -6.64
CA GLN A 99 16.78 -10.86 -6.49
C GLN A 99 16.17 -12.02 -7.27
N THR A 100 15.11 -11.79 -8.05
CA THR A 100 14.46 -12.84 -8.83
C THR A 100 13.98 -12.34 -10.19
N GLU A 101 13.98 -13.22 -11.20
CA GLU A 101 13.49 -12.95 -12.56
C GLU A 101 11.95 -13.08 -12.66
N MET A 102 11.22 -12.86 -11.57
CA MET A 102 9.77 -13.07 -11.56
C MET A 102 9.00 -11.93 -12.22
N SER A 103 7.96 -12.29 -12.96
CA SER A 103 7.04 -11.29 -13.54
C SER A 103 6.36 -10.45 -12.46
N HIS A 104 6.01 -9.20 -12.79
CA HIS A 104 5.24 -8.32 -11.90
C HIS A 104 3.92 -8.96 -11.41
N GLY A 105 3.29 -9.80 -12.24
CA GLY A 105 2.08 -10.55 -11.87
C GLY A 105 2.35 -11.58 -10.77
N THR A 106 3.40 -12.37 -10.95
CA THR A 106 3.84 -13.37 -9.97
C THR A 106 4.26 -12.73 -8.65
N VAL A 107 5.05 -11.65 -8.70
CA VAL A 107 5.44 -10.89 -7.49
C VAL A 107 4.20 -10.38 -6.74
N ARG A 108 3.24 -9.82 -7.46
CA ARG A 108 1.98 -9.36 -6.89
C ARG A 108 1.22 -10.48 -6.18
N GLU A 109 1.14 -11.67 -6.78
CA GLU A 109 0.46 -12.80 -6.15
C GLU A 109 1.10 -13.19 -4.82
N TYR A 110 2.42 -13.32 -4.77
CA TYR A 110 3.16 -13.64 -3.54
C TYR A 110 2.91 -12.61 -2.44
N VAL A 111 3.03 -11.32 -2.77
CA VAL A 111 2.82 -10.21 -1.84
C VAL A 111 1.38 -10.20 -1.31
N VAL A 112 0.38 -10.37 -2.17
CA VAL A 112 -1.03 -10.41 -1.75
C VAL A 112 -1.32 -11.61 -0.87
N ARG A 113 -0.77 -12.80 -1.20
CA ARG A 113 -0.97 -14.03 -0.43
C ARG A 113 -0.43 -13.87 0.99
N LEU A 114 0.82 -13.45 1.15
CA LEU A 114 1.40 -13.26 2.50
C LEU A 114 0.69 -12.17 3.29
N ARG A 115 0.29 -11.08 2.65
CA ARG A 115 -0.45 -10.02 3.35
C ARG A 115 -1.79 -10.51 3.88
N ARG A 116 -2.56 -11.24 3.07
CA ARG A 116 -3.83 -11.85 3.50
C ARG A 116 -3.61 -12.87 4.61
N LEU A 117 -2.57 -13.69 4.49
CA LEU A 117 -2.20 -14.65 5.52
C LEU A 117 -1.81 -13.95 6.83
N GLY A 118 -1.00 -12.90 6.79
CA GLY A 118 -0.61 -12.14 7.98
C GLY A 118 -1.82 -11.56 8.70
N GLN A 119 -2.77 -10.99 7.95
CA GLN A 119 -4.04 -10.53 8.51
C GLN A 119 -4.83 -11.68 9.15
N HIS A 120 -4.95 -12.82 8.47
CA HIS A 120 -5.61 -14.01 9.02
C HIS A 120 -4.96 -14.47 10.34
N LEU A 121 -3.64 -14.58 10.38
CA LEU A 121 -2.89 -15.01 11.56
C LEU A 121 -3.01 -14.00 12.71
N SER A 122 -3.00 -12.70 12.40
CA SER A 122 -3.13 -11.64 13.41
C SER A 122 -4.51 -11.64 14.04
N VAL A 123 -5.58 -11.79 13.24
CA VAL A 123 -6.97 -11.88 13.74
C VAL A 123 -7.16 -13.11 14.63
N ASN A 124 -6.46 -14.21 14.34
CA ASN A 124 -6.51 -15.43 15.14
C ASN A 124 -5.50 -15.44 16.31
N ASN A 125 -4.82 -14.32 16.60
CA ASN A 125 -3.83 -14.19 17.67
C ASN A 125 -2.71 -15.26 17.64
N ILE A 126 -2.28 -15.65 16.43
CA ILE A 126 -1.21 -16.63 16.28
C ILE A 126 0.13 -16.03 16.69
N SER A 127 0.95 -16.77 17.43
CA SER A 127 2.25 -16.28 17.87
C SER A 127 3.21 -16.09 16.70
N ARG A 128 3.94 -14.97 16.71
CA ARG A 128 5.03 -14.68 15.75
C ARG A 128 6.29 -15.49 16.01
N ASP A 129 6.38 -16.16 17.17
CA ASP A 129 7.52 -17.04 17.47
C ASP A 129 7.62 -18.20 16.47
N LEU A 130 6.49 -18.57 15.84
CA LEU A 130 6.44 -19.54 14.74
C LEU A 130 7.26 -19.11 13.51
N LEU A 131 7.68 -17.84 13.42
CA LEU A 131 8.54 -17.33 12.35
C LEU A 131 10.04 -17.42 12.67
N LYS A 132 10.43 -17.78 13.89
CA LYS A 132 11.83 -17.69 14.36
C LYS A 132 12.67 -18.92 14.00
N THR A 133 12.09 -20.11 14.02
CA THR A 133 12.83 -21.38 13.89
C THR A 133 12.11 -22.36 13.00
N GLY A 134 12.84 -23.19 12.25
CA GLY A 134 12.25 -24.25 11.42
C GLY A 134 11.64 -23.75 10.10
N TYR A 135 10.87 -24.61 9.43
CA TYR A 135 10.25 -24.32 8.15
C TYR A 135 8.92 -23.60 8.33
N LEU A 136 8.82 -22.38 7.78
CA LEU A 136 7.64 -21.53 7.97
C LEU A 136 6.34 -22.17 7.48
N ASP A 137 6.40 -22.93 6.37
CA ASP A 137 5.21 -23.56 5.79
C ASP A 137 4.74 -24.78 6.58
N GLU A 138 5.60 -25.41 7.37
CA GLU A 138 5.24 -26.49 8.30
C GLU A 138 4.72 -25.92 9.62
N ASN A 139 5.43 -24.95 10.20
CA ASN A 139 5.04 -24.30 11.46
C ASN A 139 3.65 -23.65 11.39
N LEU A 140 3.32 -23.06 10.24
CA LEU A 140 2.05 -22.39 10.03
C LEU A 140 0.98 -23.29 9.42
N GLU A 141 1.30 -24.54 9.04
CA GLU A 141 0.37 -25.47 8.38
C GLU A 141 -0.98 -25.60 9.11
N PRO A 142 -1.03 -25.78 10.45
CA PRO A 142 -2.30 -25.91 11.18
C PRO A 142 -3.17 -24.65 11.14
N TRP A 143 -2.58 -23.50 10.80
CA TRP A 143 -3.21 -22.18 10.85
C TRP A 143 -3.49 -21.61 9.45
N LEU A 144 -3.21 -22.37 8.40
CA LEU A 144 -3.49 -21.94 7.04
C LEU A 144 -5.00 -22.00 6.76
N PRO A 145 -5.53 -21.05 5.98
CA PRO A 145 -6.89 -21.18 5.46
C PRO A 145 -7.06 -22.49 4.68
N ALA A 146 -8.20 -23.17 4.85
CA ALA A 146 -8.53 -24.39 4.12
C ALA A 146 -8.65 -24.16 2.61
N THR A 147 -8.95 -22.92 2.19
CA THR A 147 -8.95 -22.53 0.79
C THR A 147 -7.56 -22.08 0.36
N SER A 148 -7.09 -22.55 -0.79
CA SER A 148 -5.79 -22.17 -1.35
C SER A 148 -4.58 -22.45 -0.44
N THR A 149 -4.65 -23.46 0.43
CA THR A 149 -3.58 -23.82 1.38
C THR A 149 -2.20 -23.94 0.70
N ASN A 150 -2.12 -24.66 -0.42
CA ASN A 150 -0.87 -24.82 -1.17
C ASN A 150 -0.31 -23.49 -1.70
N ASN A 151 -1.18 -22.55 -2.09
CA ASN A 151 -0.74 -21.23 -2.54
C ASN A 151 -0.06 -20.44 -1.42
N TYR A 152 -0.52 -20.60 -0.18
CA TYR A 152 0.10 -20.01 1.00
C TYR A 152 1.41 -20.71 1.35
N ARG A 153 1.47 -22.05 1.32
CA ARG A 153 2.72 -22.80 1.56
C ARG A 153 3.83 -22.39 0.60
N ILE A 154 3.52 -22.29 -0.70
CA ILE A 154 4.49 -21.85 -1.71
C ILE A 154 4.99 -20.43 -1.40
N ALA A 155 4.08 -19.53 -0.99
CA ALA A 155 4.45 -18.17 -0.61
C ALA A 155 5.32 -18.12 0.65
N LEU A 156 5.03 -18.95 1.65
CA LEU A 156 5.82 -19.06 2.88
C LEU A 156 7.23 -19.59 2.61
N ARG A 157 7.39 -20.60 1.75
CA ARG A 157 8.71 -21.07 1.31
C ARG A 157 9.50 -19.98 0.61
N LYS A 158 8.83 -19.18 -0.24
CA LYS A 158 9.50 -18.07 -0.93
C LYS A 158 9.90 -16.96 0.05
N TYR A 159 9.07 -16.69 1.06
CA TYR A 159 9.40 -15.76 2.14
C TYR A 159 10.55 -16.25 3.02
N ALA A 160 10.63 -17.56 3.28
CA ALA A 160 11.76 -18.16 4.00
C ALA A 160 13.09 -17.92 3.26
N GLN A 161 13.10 -18.00 1.91
CA GLN A 161 14.28 -17.64 1.11
C GLN A 161 14.71 -16.18 1.33
N TYR A 162 13.75 -15.25 1.33
CA TYR A 162 14.00 -13.84 1.65
C TYR A 162 14.62 -13.68 3.05
N LYS A 163 14.10 -14.38 4.07
CA LYS A 163 14.61 -14.32 5.45
C LYS A 163 16.05 -14.81 5.57
N VAL A 164 16.45 -15.81 4.79
CA VAL A 164 17.83 -16.33 4.76
C VAL A 164 18.78 -15.39 4.04
N GLN A 165 18.34 -14.74 2.95
CA GLN A 165 19.18 -13.86 2.14
C GLN A 165 19.27 -12.42 2.69
N MET A 166 18.33 -12.02 3.55
CA MET A 166 18.35 -10.72 4.24
C MET A 166 18.29 -10.84 5.77
N PRO A 167 19.29 -11.46 6.43
CA PRO A 167 19.38 -11.46 7.88
C PRO A 167 19.82 -10.06 8.36
N GLY A 168 18.87 -9.12 8.52
CA GLY A 168 19.12 -7.86 9.23
C GLY A 168 18.58 -6.55 8.63
N SER A 169 17.78 -6.55 7.57
CA SER A 169 17.26 -5.30 6.98
C SER A 169 16.03 -4.73 7.70
N VAL A 170 16.11 -4.52 9.01
CA VAL A 170 15.32 -3.47 9.68
C VAL A 170 16.22 -2.25 9.83
N LYS A 171 16.43 -1.53 8.73
CA LYS A 171 16.75 -0.10 8.77
C LYS A 171 15.78 0.60 7.84
N GLN A 172 14.61 0.94 8.37
CA GLN A 172 13.85 2.04 7.81
C GLN A 172 14.80 3.24 7.77
N LYS A 173 15.01 3.83 6.59
CA LYS A 173 15.49 5.20 6.51
C LYS A 173 14.45 6.05 7.23
N ALA A 174 14.68 6.37 8.49
CA ALA A 174 14.13 7.59 9.04
C ALA A 174 14.59 8.70 8.11
N LEU A 175 13.65 9.47 7.56
CA LEU A 175 13.98 10.75 6.96
C LEU A 175 14.69 11.55 8.06
N ALA A 176 16.01 11.65 7.96
CA ALA A 176 16.77 12.61 8.74
C ALA A 176 16.27 13.98 8.28
N GLY A 177 15.57 14.68 9.16
CA GLY A 177 15.18 16.05 8.96
C GLY A 177 16.42 16.87 8.63
N THR A 178 16.32 17.61 7.54
CA THR A 178 17.14 18.79 7.27
C THR A 178 17.07 19.70 8.48
N THR A 179 18.13 19.69 9.30
CA THR A 179 18.45 20.82 10.15
C THR A 179 19.49 21.63 9.38
N SER A 180 18.98 22.74 8.83
CA SER A 180 19.76 23.91 8.49
C SER A 180 20.42 24.37 9.79
N ASP A 181 21.74 24.53 9.82
CA ASP A 181 22.38 25.53 10.66
C ASP A 181 23.56 26.15 9.91
N ILE A 182 23.43 27.46 9.79
CA ILE A 182 24.33 28.43 9.19
C ILE A 182 25.33 28.83 10.28
N TYR A 183 26.62 28.85 9.95
CA TYR A 183 27.55 29.86 10.48
C TYR A 183 28.63 30.16 9.44
#